data_AF-A0A4Y4DH11-F1
#
_entry.id   AF-A0A4Y4DH11-F1
#
_cell.length_a   1.000
_cell.length_b   1.000
_cell.length_c   1.000
_cell.angle_alpha   90.00
_cell.angle_beta   90.00
_cell.angle_gamma   90.00
#
_symmetry.space_group_name_H-M   'P 1'
#
loop_
_entity.id
_entity.type
_entity.pdbx_description
1 polymer ?
#
loop_
_entity_poly.entity_id
_entity_poly.type
_entity_poly.pdbx_seq_one_letter_code
_entity_poly.pdbx_strand_id
1 'polypeptide(L)'
;MGVRGPMPKRSEERTRRNATGEDGVALKKGVALDYEWRAPNPNWDDAVRNLYESLSQSGMAAYYQQTDADYAWLICDEFDGYRKSDRKSAVMFSGLISSLAGLGITEGERRRIHIELDAPVAEVKSAGVVAIEDYRKQLGVA
;
A
#
# COMPACT_ATOMS: atom_id res chain seq x y z
N MET A 1 -13.76 17.57 8.69
CA MET A 1 -14.01 16.56 9.76
C MET A 1 -12.65 16.14 10.31
N GLY A 2 -12.44 16.31 11.61
CA GLY A 2 -11.13 16.24 12.24
C GLY A 2 -10.57 14.83 12.33
N VAL A 3 -9.29 14.72 12.02
CA VAL A 3 -8.50 13.49 12.10
C VAL A 3 -8.39 13.10 13.58
N ARG A 4 -8.91 11.91 13.95
CA ARG A 4 -8.87 11.45 15.35
C ARG A 4 -7.45 11.05 15.72
N GLY A 5 -6.79 11.92 16.49
CA GLY A 5 -5.58 11.61 17.26
C GLY A 5 -4.24 11.76 16.53
N PRO A 6 -3.14 11.86 17.30
CA PRO A 6 -1.78 11.91 16.77
C PRO A 6 -1.43 10.62 16.00
N MET A 7 -0.50 10.73 15.05
CA MET A 7 -0.05 9.61 14.23
C MET A 7 0.36 8.41 15.12
N PRO A 8 -0.20 7.20 14.91
CA PRO A 8 0.18 6.02 15.68
C PRO A 8 1.68 5.72 15.56
N LYS A 9 2.33 5.37 16.68
CA LYS A 9 3.74 4.94 16.76
C LYS A 9 3.98 3.61 16.04
N ARG A 10 5.22 3.34 15.59
CA ARG A 10 5.55 2.03 14.98
C ARG A 10 5.27 0.91 15.96
N SER A 11 4.95 -0.27 15.47
CA SER A 11 4.75 -1.46 16.30
C SER A 11 5.92 -1.71 17.28
N GLU A 12 7.16 -1.52 16.82
CA GLU A 12 8.41 -1.58 17.61
C GLU A 12 8.52 -0.50 18.70
N GLU A 13 7.78 0.60 18.56
CA GLU A 13 7.75 1.74 19.48
C GLU A 13 6.53 1.70 20.44
N ARG A 14 5.68 0.65 20.34
CA ARG A 14 4.47 0.49 21.17
C ARG A 14 4.77 -0.28 22.46
N THR A 15 4.44 0.32 23.60
CA THR A 15 4.51 -0.34 24.92
C THR A 15 3.25 -1.19 25.18
N ARG A 16 3.40 -2.31 25.91
CA ARG A 16 2.39 -3.39 26.14
C ARG A 16 0.96 -2.96 26.55
N ARG A 17 0.73 -1.73 27.03
CA ARG A 17 -0.61 -1.23 27.39
C ARG A 17 -1.54 -0.98 26.19
N ASN A 18 -1.01 -0.89 24.97
CA ASN A 18 -1.77 -0.60 23.74
C ASN A 18 -1.99 -1.85 22.86
N ALA A 19 -1.77 -3.05 23.39
CA ALA A 19 -2.16 -4.30 22.74
C ALA A 19 -3.65 -4.54 23.04
N THR A 20 -4.48 -4.48 22.00
CA THR A 20 -5.94 -4.47 22.08
C THR A 20 -6.47 -5.72 22.80
N GLY A 21 -7.39 -5.50 23.77
CA GLY A 21 -8.00 -6.52 24.61
C GLY A 21 -8.99 -7.45 23.89
N GLU A 22 -9.32 -8.54 24.58
CA GLU A 22 -9.97 -9.79 24.13
C GLU A 22 -11.45 -9.72 23.72
N ASP A 23 -12.13 -8.57 23.73
CA ASP A 23 -13.60 -8.50 23.64
C ASP A 23 -14.20 -8.19 22.25
N GLY A 24 -13.60 -8.67 21.16
CA GLY A 24 -14.00 -8.32 19.79
C GLY A 24 -15.20 -9.09 19.22
N VAL A 25 -16.20 -8.39 18.67
CA VAL A 25 -17.23 -8.97 17.77
C VAL A 25 -16.53 -9.71 16.62
N ALA A 26 -16.94 -10.96 16.36
CA ALA A 26 -16.33 -11.78 15.32
C ALA A 26 -16.46 -11.12 13.94
N LEU A 27 -15.30 -10.82 13.32
CA LEU A 27 -15.24 -10.29 11.96
C LEU A 27 -15.72 -11.35 10.96
N LYS A 28 -16.66 -10.97 10.10
CA LYS A 28 -16.98 -11.76 8.89
C LYS A 28 -15.84 -11.59 7.89
N LYS A 29 -15.28 -12.71 7.42
CA LYS A 29 -14.15 -12.73 6.48
C LYS A 29 -14.65 -13.08 5.07
N GLY A 30 -14.15 -12.35 4.07
CA GLY A 30 -14.29 -12.69 2.65
C GLY A 30 -13.01 -13.32 2.11
N VAL A 31 -13.04 -13.73 0.83
CA VAL A 31 -11.87 -14.19 0.08
C VAL A 31 -11.42 -13.05 -0.83
N ALA A 32 -10.14 -12.69 -0.76
CA ALA A 32 -9.54 -11.74 -1.70
C ALA A 32 -9.49 -12.37 -3.09
N LEU A 33 -9.83 -11.59 -4.11
CA LEU A 33 -9.77 -12.03 -5.50
C LEU A 33 -8.53 -11.46 -6.18
N ASP A 34 -8.08 -12.16 -7.23
CA ASP A 34 -7.12 -11.60 -8.17
C ASP A 34 -7.72 -10.34 -8.81
N TYR A 35 -6.86 -9.37 -9.09
CA TYR A 35 -7.26 -8.09 -9.65
C TYR A 35 -6.19 -7.56 -10.59
N GLU A 36 -6.60 -6.71 -11.51
CA GLU A 36 -5.73 -6.13 -12.52
C GLU A 36 -5.79 -4.60 -12.47
N TRP A 37 -4.64 -3.98 -12.69
CA TRP A 37 -4.54 -2.54 -12.85
C TRP A 37 -4.88 -2.15 -14.28
N ARG A 38 -5.79 -1.19 -14.43
CA ARG A 38 -6.07 -0.59 -15.73
C ARG A 38 -4.82 0.14 -16.25
N ALA A 39 -4.65 0.19 -17.56
CA ALA A 39 -3.65 1.07 -18.14
C ALA A 39 -3.91 2.54 -17.75
N PRO A 40 -2.86 3.33 -17.44
CA PRO A 40 -3.02 4.76 -17.21
C PRO A 40 -3.59 5.44 -18.46
N ASN A 41 -4.37 6.50 -18.26
CA ASN A 41 -4.86 7.28 -19.39
C ASN A 41 -3.65 7.92 -20.13
N PRO A 42 -3.50 7.70 -21.45
CA PRO A 42 -2.36 8.20 -22.19
C PRO A 42 -2.27 9.74 -22.19
N ASN A 43 -3.40 10.42 -21.99
CA ASN A 43 -3.47 11.88 -22.00
C ASN A 43 -3.12 12.51 -20.65
N TRP A 44 -2.91 11.74 -19.58
CA TRP A 44 -2.51 12.29 -18.29
C TRP A 44 -1.14 12.96 -18.36
N ASP A 45 -0.96 13.98 -17.52
CA ASP A 45 0.37 14.51 -17.19
C ASP A 45 1.27 13.38 -16.65
N ASP A 46 2.56 13.43 -16.98
CA ASP A 46 3.54 12.42 -16.54
C ASP A 46 3.57 12.26 -15.01
N ALA A 47 3.39 13.35 -14.25
CA ALA A 47 3.36 13.29 -12.79
C ALA A 47 2.16 12.46 -12.26
N VAL A 48 1.01 12.53 -12.92
CA VAL A 48 -0.18 11.77 -12.52
C VAL A 48 -0.04 10.30 -12.94
N ARG A 49 0.48 10.06 -14.15
CA ARG A 49 0.82 8.72 -14.62
C ARG A 49 1.77 8.02 -13.65
N ASN A 50 2.88 8.68 -13.31
CA ASN A 50 3.88 8.14 -12.39
C ASN A 50 3.29 7.86 -11.00
N LEU A 51 2.40 8.73 -10.51
CA LEU A 51 1.71 8.50 -9.24
C LEU A 51 0.85 7.22 -9.31
N TYR A 52 0.01 7.09 -10.34
CA TYR A 52 -0.85 5.92 -10.51
C TYR A 52 -0.04 4.61 -10.61
N GLU A 53 1.01 4.61 -11.43
CA GLU A 53 1.89 3.45 -11.59
C GLU A 53 2.62 3.12 -10.28
N SER A 54 3.07 4.13 -9.53
CA SER A 54 3.73 3.92 -8.24
C SER A 54 2.82 3.28 -7.19
N LEU A 55 1.50 3.49 -7.27
CA LEU A 55 0.55 2.82 -6.37
C LEU A 55 0.55 1.32 -6.62
N SER A 56 0.56 0.90 -7.89
CA SER A 56 0.60 -0.53 -8.27
C SER A 56 1.90 -1.23 -7.87
N GLN A 57 2.99 -0.48 -7.82
CA GLN A 57 4.33 -0.99 -7.48
C GLN A 57 4.66 -0.88 -5.98
N SER A 58 3.78 -0.24 -5.19
CA SER A 58 4.01 -0.06 -3.76
C SER A 58 3.70 -1.33 -2.97
N GLY A 59 4.37 -1.52 -1.82
CA GLY A 59 4.01 -2.61 -0.89
C GLY A 59 2.57 -2.50 -0.35
N MET A 60 1.92 -1.33 -0.48
CA MET A 60 0.51 -1.15 -0.16
C MET A 60 -0.41 -1.92 -1.12
N ALA A 61 0.03 -2.18 -2.36
CA ALA A 61 -0.76 -2.91 -3.35
C ALA A 61 -1.13 -4.33 -2.92
N ALA A 62 -0.39 -4.94 -1.99
CA ALA A 62 -0.73 -6.23 -1.40
C ALA A 62 -2.07 -6.24 -0.64
N TYR A 63 -2.58 -5.06 -0.25
CA TYR A 63 -3.83 -4.89 0.50
C TYR A 63 -5.01 -4.42 -0.35
N TYR A 64 -4.78 -4.08 -1.62
CA TYR A 64 -5.83 -3.62 -2.51
C TYR A 64 -6.64 -4.78 -3.10
N GLN A 65 -7.83 -4.43 -3.55
CA GLN A 65 -8.70 -5.23 -4.41
C GLN A 65 -8.98 -4.47 -5.71
N GLN A 66 -9.70 -5.11 -6.65
CA GLN A 66 -10.09 -4.48 -7.92
C GLN A 66 -10.75 -3.11 -7.73
N THR A 67 -11.59 -2.97 -6.70
CA THR A 67 -12.26 -1.70 -6.37
C THR A 67 -11.29 -0.59 -6.00
N ASP A 68 -10.19 -0.90 -5.32
CA ASP A 68 -9.17 0.08 -4.97
C ASP A 68 -8.37 0.49 -6.19
N ALA A 69 -8.04 -0.45 -7.08
CA ALA A 69 -7.34 -0.18 -8.33
C ALA A 69 -8.16 0.70 -9.28
N ASP A 70 -9.46 0.41 -9.43
CA ASP A 70 -10.38 1.23 -10.21
C ASP A 70 -10.61 2.60 -9.58
N TYR A 71 -10.70 2.66 -8.25
CA TYR A 71 -10.82 3.92 -7.53
C TYR A 71 -9.57 4.78 -7.68
N ALA A 72 -8.38 4.19 -7.61
CA ALA A 72 -7.12 4.88 -7.87
C ALA A 72 -7.10 5.49 -9.28
N TRP A 73 -7.55 4.74 -10.29
CA TRP A 73 -7.62 5.24 -11.66
C TRP A 73 -8.57 6.44 -11.77
N LEU A 74 -9.77 6.33 -11.19
CA LEU A 74 -10.77 7.41 -11.19
C LEU A 74 -10.25 8.69 -10.52
N ILE A 75 -9.61 8.55 -9.35
CA ILE A 75 -9.10 9.70 -8.61
C ILE A 75 -7.90 10.33 -9.32
N CYS A 76 -7.05 9.54 -9.97
CA CYS A 76 -5.97 10.06 -10.82
C CYS A 76 -6.52 10.81 -12.03
N ASP A 77 -7.58 10.32 -12.68
CA ASP A 77 -8.24 11.02 -13.80
C ASP A 77 -8.79 12.38 -13.38
N GLU A 78 -9.49 12.43 -12.25
CA GLU A 78 -10.02 13.69 -11.70
C GLU A 78 -8.88 14.63 -11.24
N PHE A 79 -7.79 14.08 -10.70
CA PHE A 79 -6.64 14.88 -10.29
C PHE A 79 -5.91 15.49 -11.48
N ASP A 80 -5.77 14.77 -12.59
CA ASP A 80 -5.25 15.30 -13.85
C ASP A 80 -6.14 16.41 -14.42
N GLY A 81 -7.47 16.17 -14.45
CA GLY A 81 -8.45 17.18 -14.85
C GLY A 81 -8.36 18.45 -13.98
N TYR A 82 -8.26 18.30 -12.66
CA TYR A 82 -8.06 19.42 -11.73
C TYR A 82 -6.77 20.19 -12.01
N ARG A 83 -5.67 19.49 -12.31
CA ARG A 83 -4.37 20.10 -12.63
C ARG A 83 -4.42 20.90 -13.93
N LYS A 84 -5.19 20.47 -14.91
CA LYS A 84 -5.35 21.14 -16.21
C LYS A 84 -6.41 22.24 -16.21
N SER A 85 -7.32 22.25 -15.23
CA SER A 85 -8.34 23.29 -15.09
C SER A 85 -7.73 24.68 -14.82
N ASP A 86 -8.21 25.70 -15.54
CA ASP A 86 -7.88 27.11 -15.29
C ASP A 86 -8.39 27.61 -13.93
N ARG A 87 -9.47 27.00 -13.42
CA ARG A 87 -10.09 27.37 -12.14
C ARG A 87 -9.83 26.28 -11.10
N LYS A 88 -9.03 26.62 -10.10
CA LYS A 88 -8.60 25.70 -9.04
C LYS A 88 -9.32 25.99 -7.74
N SER A 89 -10.18 25.07 -7.33
CA SER A 89 -10.87 25.11 -6.03
C SER A 89 -10.05 24.39 -4.95
N ALA A 90 -9.71 25.11 -3.89
CA ALA A 90 -9.02 24.53 -2.73
C ALA A 90 -9.83 23.39 -2.07
N VAL A 91 -11.16 23.49 -2.09
CA VAL A 91 -12.06 22.46 -1.53
C VAL A 91 -11.96 21.17 -2.35
N MET A 92 -11.95 21.30 -3.68
CA MET A 92 -11.80 20.15 -4.58
C MET A 92 -10.42 19.51 -4.42
N PHE A 93 -9.36 20.32 -4.37
CA PHE A 93 -8.01 19.81 -4.12
C PHE A 93 -7.92 19.04 -2.79
N SER A 94 -8.46 19.61 -1.72
CA SER A 94 -8.49 18.93 -0.42
C SER A 94 -9.28 17.62 -0.47
N GLY A 95 -10.36 17.56 -1.25
CA GLY A 95 -11.12 16.34 -1.49
C GLY A 95 -10.29 15.27 -2.19
N LEU A 96 -9.62 15.63 -3.28
CA LEU A 96 -8.76 14.71 -4.05
C LEU A 96 -7.59 14.18 -3.21
N ILE A 97 -6.94 15.04 -2.43
CA ILE A 97 -5.86 14.63 -1.52
C ILE A 97 -6.39 13.69 -0.42
N SER A 98 -7.61 13.92 0.07
CA SER A 98 -8.25 13.03 1.06
C SER A 98 -8.60 11.67 0.45
N SER A 99 -9.10 11.65 -0.80
CA SER A 99 -9.38 10.41 -1.54
C SER A 99 -8.12 9.60 -1.79
N LEU A 100 -7.04 10.25 -2.21
CA LEU A 100 -5.74 9.61 -2.35
C LEU A 100 -5.25 9.10 -0.98
N ALA A 101 -5.31 9.91 0.08
CA ALA A 101 -4.91 9.48 1.43
C ALA A 101 -5.62 8.19 1.89
N GLY A 102 -6.88 8.01 1.53
CA GLY A 102 -7.64 6.77 1.79
C GLY A 102 -7.04 5.51 1.18
N LEU A 103 -6.24 5.63 0.12
CA LEU A 103 -5.48 4.53 -0.48
C LEU A 103 -4.14 4.26 0.23
N GLY A 104 -3.74 5.05 1.22
CA GLY A 104 -2.47 4.81 1.92
C GLY A 104 -1.23 5.14 1.09
N ILE A 105 -1.29 6.19 0.26
CA ILE A 105 -0.18 6.58 -0.63
C ILE A 105 1.10 6.96 0.12
N THR A 106 0.97 7.44 1.38
CA THR A 106 2.11 7.80 2.24
C THR A 106 2.20 6.85 3.43
N GLU A 107 3.40 6.72 4.01
CA GLU A 107 3.60 5.92 5.23
C GLU A 107 2.72 6.42 6.39
N GLY A 108 2.56 7.74 6.53
CA GLY A 108 1.70 8.32 7.56
C GLY A 108 0.27 7.83 7.47
N GLU A 109 -0.30 7.81 6.25
CA GLU A 109 -1.67 7.33 6.02
C GLU A 109 -1.78 5.81 6.23
N ARG A 110 -0.80 5.01 5.80
CA ARG A 110 -0.77 3.56 6.08
C ARG A 110 -0.76 3.26 7.58
N ARG A 111 0.03 4.00 8.35
CA ARG A 111 0.09 3.83 9.81
C ARG A 111 -1.22 4.17 10.51
N ARG A 112 -2.02 5.10 9.96
CA ARG A 112 -3.37 5.41 10.49
C ARG A 112 -4.32 4.23 10.33
N ILE A 113 -4.17 3.44 9.27
CA ILE A 113 -4.94 2.21 9.04
C ILE A 113 -4.20 0.95 9.51
N HIS A 114 -3.17 1.12 10.34
CA HIS A 114 -2.39 0.03 10.95
C HIS A 114 -1.67 -0.88 9.95
N ILE A 115 -1.24 -0.32 8.81
CA ILE A 115 -0.38 -0.99 7.84
C ILE A 115 1.05 -0.46 7.97
N GLU A 116 2.00 -1.37 8.11
CA GLU A 116 3.43 -1.12 8.13
C GLU A 116 4.08 -1.93 6.99
N LEU A 117 5.09 -1.34 6.33
CA LEU A 117 5.86 -2.02 5.28
C LEU A 117 7.28 -2.20 5.80
N ASP A 118 7.72 -3.45 5.87
CA ASP A 118 9.08 -3.80 6.24
C ASP A 118 10.02 -3.75 5.05
N ALA A 119 11.30 -3.56 5.33
CA ALA A 119 12.33 -3.70 4.32
C ALA A 119 12.38 -5.15 3.80
N PRO A 120 12.68 -5.37 2.51
CA PRO A 120 12.86 -6.72 2.00
C PRO A 120 13.95 -7.42 2.80
N VAL A 121 13.60 -8.53 3.44
CA VAL A 121 14.57 -9.38 4.12
C VAL A 121 15.37 -10.07 3.02
N ALA A 122 16.69 -9.85 2.99
CA ALA A 122 17.56 -10.57 2.07
C ALA A 122 17.35 -12.07 2.29
N GLU A 123 17.14 -12.83 1.21
CA GLU A 123 17.07 -14.29 1.28
C GLU A 123 18.43 -14.82 1.77
N VAL A 124 18.57 -14.94 3.08
CA VAL A 124 19.65 -15.71 3.67
C VAL A 124 19.28 -17.16 3.43
N LYS A 125 19.95 -17.80 2.45
CA LYS A 125 19.86 -19.25 2.28
C LYS A 125 20.04 -19.89 3.65
N SER A 126 19.01 -20.60 4.12
CA SER A 126 19.07 -21.22 5.44
C SER A 126 20.30 -22.12 5.52
N ALA A 127 20.93 -22.20 6.70
CA ALA A 127 22.12 -23.04 6.90
C ALA A 127 21.89 -24.50 6.47
N GLY A 128 20.64 -24.99 6.58
CA GLY A 128 20.25 -26.31 6.08
C GLY A 128 20.30 -26.46 4.56
N VAL A 129 19.87 -25.43 3.81
CA VAL A 129 19.95 -25.44 2.33
C VAL A 129 21.41 -25.36 1.88
N VAL A 130 22.24 -24.56 2.55
CA VAL A 130 23.69 -24.50 2.28
C VAL A 130 24.36 -25.85 2.53
N ALA A 131 24.05 -26.50 3.67
CA ALA A 131 24.58 -27.83 3.98
C ALA A 131 24.16 -28.91 2.96
N ILE A 132 22.94 -28.84 2.43
CA ILE A 132 22.45 -29.76 1.39
C ILE A 132 23.14 -29.48 0.04
N GLU A 133 23.35 -28.22 -0.33
CA GLU A 133 24.10 -27.83 -1.54
C GLU A 133 25.56 -28.32 -1.47
N ASP A 134 26.21 -28.17 -0.33
CA ASP A 134 27.58 -28.64 -0.10
C ASP A 134 27.66 -30.18 -0.14
N TYR A 135 26.69 -30.87 0.45
CA TYR A 135 26.61 -32.32 0.39
C TYR A 135 26.39 -32.84 -1.05
N ARG A 136 25.52 -32.18 -1.84
CA ARG A 136 25.31 -32.53 -3.26
C ARG A 136 26.57 -32.36 -4.10
N LYS A 137 27.34 -31.30 -3.87
CA LYS A 137 28.66 -31.09 -4.50
C LYS A 137 29.64 -32.19 -4.15
N GLN A 138 29.69 -32.61 -2.89
CA GLN A 138 30.57 -33.72 -2.45
C GLN A 138 30.21 -35.06 -3.07
N LEU A 139 28.91 -35.30 -3.34
CA LEU A 139 28.44 -36.51 -4.00
C LEU A 139 28.57 -36.49 -5.54
N GLY A 140 28.98 -35.37 -6.15
CA GLY A 140 29.12 -35.25 -7.61
C GLY A 140 27.80 -35.31 -8.38
N VAL A 141 26.69 -34.98 -7.73
CA VAL A 141 25.33 -35.00 -8.32
C VAL A 141 24.90 -33.59 -8.77
N ALA A 142 25.88 -32.68 -8.96
CA ALA A 142 25.68 -31.28 -9.31
C ALA A 142 26.33 -30.95 -10.64
#